data_AF-Q8IS57-F1
#
_entry.id   AF-Q8IS57-F1
#
_cell.length_a   1.000
_cell.length_b   1.000
_cell.length_c   1.000
_cell.angle_alpha   90.00
_cell.angle_beta   90.00
_cell.angle_gamma   90.00
#
_symmetry.space_group_name_H-M   'P 1'
#
loop_
_entity.id
_entity.type
_entity.pdbx_description
1 polymer ?
#
loop_
_entity_poly.entity_id
_entity_poly.type
_entity_poly.pdbx_seq_one_letter_code
_entity_poly.pdbx_strand_id
1 'polypeptide(L)'
;EEKLQNVDLQNLTQRMYSVEVILDLPKFKIESEINLNDPLKKLGMSDMFVPGKADFKGLLEGSDEMLYISKVIQKAFIEVNEEGAEAAAATAVFATRRVIKVLAKEIFNCDHPFYFALVHSQEGTSAPLFTGAFRTP
;
A
#
# COMPACT_ATOMS: atom_id res chain seq x y z
N GLU A 1 8.52 6.77 9.18
CA GLU A 1 7.40 7.45 8.49
C GLU A 1 7.67 8.94 8.28
N GLU A 2 8.13 9.71 9.27
CA GLU A 2 8.47 11.14 9.07
C GLU A 2 9.48 11.39 7.94
N LYS A 3 10.49 10.51 7.78
CA LYS A 3 11.46 10.59 6.68
C LYS A 3 10.85 10.33 5.29
N LEU A 4 9.65 9.76 5.20
CA LEU A 4 8.93 9.51 3.94
C LEU A 4 7.99 10.67 3.56
N GLN A 5 7.76 11.65 4.43
CA GLN A 5 6.82 12.75 4.17
C GLN A 5 7.19 13.59 2.92
N ASN A 6 8.48 13.70 2.63
CA ASN A 6 8.99 14.46 1.48
C ASN A 6 9.51 13.54 0.36
N VAL A 7 9.22 12.25 0.43
CA VAL A 7 9.70 11.27 -0.55
C VAL A 7 8.61 11.06 -1.59
N ASP A 8 8.88 11.52 -2.81
CA ASP A 8 8.05 11.22 -3.96
C ASP A 8 8.29 9.77 -4.41
N LEU A 9 7.36 8.89 -4.03
CA LEU A 9 7.38 7.48 -4.42
C LEU A 9 7.32 7.32 -5.94
N GLN A 10 6.65 8.21 -6.67
CA GLN A 10 6.61 8.14 -8.14
C GLN A 10 8.00 8.42 -8.72
N ASN A 11 8.68 9.46 -8.24
CA ASN A 11 10.04 9.75 -8.68
C ASN A 11 11.03 8.63 -8.34
N LEU A 12 10.92 8.04 -7.13
CA LEU A 12 11.73 6.90 -6.75
C LEU A 12 11.52 5.72 -7.69
N THR A 13 10.27 5.37 -8.00
CA THR A 13 9.97 4.24 -8.89
C THR A 13 10.48 4.45 -10.31
N GLN A 14 10.46 5.67 -10.83
CA GLN A 14 11.02 6.02 -12.15
C GLN A 14 12.55 5.89 -12.23
N ARG A 15 13.24 5.96 -11.10
CA ARG A 15 14.71 5.83 -11.01
C ARG A 15 15.18 4.40 -10.74
N MET A 16 14.25 3.47 -10.54
CA MET A 16 14.59 2.06 -10.34
C MET A 16 15.04 1.42 -11.65
N TYR A 17 15.93 0.45 -11.54
CA TYR A 17 16.37 -0.40 -12.65
C TYR A 17 16.21 -1.86 -12.24
N SER A 18 16.02 -2.72 -13.22
CA SER A 18 15.82 -4.15 -12.97
C SER A 18 17.16 -4.84 -12.71
N VAL A 19 17.24 -5.58 -11.61
CA VAL A 19 18.41 -6.38 -11.22
C VAL A 19 17.94 -7.69 -10.59
N GLU A 20 18.69 -8.76 -10.82
CA GLU A 20 18.41 -10.07 -10.18
C GLU A 20 18.87 -10.02 -8.71
N VAL A 21 17.96 -10.37 -7.80
CA VAL A 21 18.20 -10.37 -6.35
C VAL A 21 17.83 -11.70 -5.71
N ILE A 22 18.48 -12.04 -4.60
CA ILE A 22 18.02 -13.08 -3.67
C ILE A 22 17.15 -12.36 -2.64
N LEU A 23 15.84 -12.65 -2.64
CA LEU A 23 14.85 -11.99 -1.80
C LEU A 23 14.43 -12.89 -0.64
N ASP A 24 14.61 -12.40 0.58
CA ASP A 24 14.01 -12.96 1.79
C ASP A 24 12.88 -12.03 2.24
N LEU A 25 11.62 -12.45 2.06
CA LEU A 25 10.42 -11.69 2.42
C LEU A 25 9.54 -12.52 3.37
N PRO A 26 9.21 -12.04 4.59
CA PRO A 26 8.36 -12.78 5.49
C PRO A 26 6.93 -12.89 4.97
N LYS A 27 6.25 -13.98 5.31
CA LYS A 27 4.79 -14.06 5.17
C LYS A 27 4.16 -13.17 6.22
N PHE A 28 3.14 -12.41 5.86
CA PHE A 28 2.44 -11.60 6.84
C PHE A 28 0.98 -11.40 6.46
N LYS A 29 0.19 -11.13 7.49
CA LYS A 29 -1.23 -10.81 7.39
C LYS A 29 -1.48 -9.56 8.21
N ILE A 30 -2.01 -8.52 7.58
CA ILE A 30 -2.33 -7.25 8.23
C ILE A 30 -3.80 -6.93 7.95
N GLU A 31 -4.53 -6.68 9.03
CA GLU A 31 -5.89 -6.17 9.00
C GLU A 31 -5.93 -4.81 9.70
N SER A 32 -6.62 -3.84 9.13
CA SER A 32 -6.81 -2.53 9.74
C SER A 32 -8.26 -2.08 9.62
N GLU A 33 -8.74 -1.44 10.68
CA GLU A 33 -10.00 -0.72 10.71
C GLU A 33 -9.73 0.68 11.27
N ILE A 34 -9.95 1.71 10.44
CA ILE A 34 -9.65 3.09 10.77
C ILE A 34 -10.94 3.90 10.75
N ASN A 35 -11.20 4.61 11.85
CA ASN A 35 -12.20 5.66 11.88
C ASN A 35 -11.63 6.93 11.27
N LEU A 36 -12.14 7.31 10.11
CA LEU A 36 -11.64 8.44 9.33
C LEU A 36 -12.23 9.79 9.76
N ASN A 37 -13.14 9.84 10.74
CA ASN A 37 -13.75 11.10 11.16
C ASN A 37 -12.73 12.18 11.53
N ASP A 38 -11.78 11.86 12.41
CA ASP A 38 -10.78 12.85 12.86
C ASP A 38 -9.76 13.20 11.77
N PRO A 39 -9.20 12.23 11.00
CA PRO A 39 -8.41 12.55 9.82
C PRO A 39 -9.12 13.48 8.83
N LEU A 40 -10.38 13.18 8.46
CA LEU A 40 -11.14 13.99 7.49
C LEU A 40 -11.44 15.40 8.03
N LYS A 41 -11.75 15.54 9.32
CA LYS A 41 -11.89 16.85 9.99
C LYS A 41 -10.60 17.66 9.90
N LYS A 42 -9.44 17.04 10.18
CA LYS A 42 -8.12 17.69 10.07
C LYS A 42 -7.79 18.11 8.63
N LEU A 43 -8.34 17.42 7.63
CA LEU A 43 -8.24 17.79 6.22
C LEU A 43 -9.26 18.86 5.79
N GLY A 44 -10.05 19.41 6.71
CA GLY A 44 -11.02 20.48 6.46
C GLY A 44 -12.45 20.02 6.25
N MET A 45 -12.71 18.71 6.21
CA MET A 45 -14.05 18.15 6.01
C MET A 45 -14.81 18.04 7.35
N SER A 46 -15.05 19.17 8.02
CA SER A 46 -15.64 19.18 9.36
C SER A 46 -17.17 19.21 9.36
N ASP A 47 -17.77 20.01 8.47
CA ASP A 47 -19.21 20.28 8.49
C ASP A 47 -20.05 19.03 8.18
N MET A 48 -19.52 18.09 7.38
CA MET A 48 -20.17 16.81 7.06
C MET A 48 -20.55 15.97 8.29
N PHE A 49 -19.87 16.18 9.42
CA PHE A 49 -20.07 15.43 10.66
C PHE A 49 -21.00 16.14 11.67
N VAL A 50 -21.46 17.36 11.37
CA VAL A 50 -22.22 18.20 12.31
C VAL A 50 -23.68 18.28 11.86
N PRO A 51 -24.64 17.80 12.68
CA PRO A 51 -26.06 17.95 12.40
C PRO A 51 -26.44 19.42 12.17
N GLY A 52 -27.18 19.69 11.10
CA GLY A 52 -27.63 21.04 10.73
C GLY A 52 -26.57 21.93 10.07
N LYS A 53 -25.31 21.50 9.96
CA LYS A 53 -24.29 22.17 9.14
C LYS A 53 -23.93 21.41 7.88
N ALA A 54 -24.02 20.09 7.90
CA ALA A 54 -23.81 19.26 6.73
C ALA A 54 -24.84 19.60 5.63
N ASP A 55 -24.36 19.80 4.41
CA ASP A 55 -25.21 20.00 3.24
C ASP A 55 -25.07 18.82 2.29
N PHE A 56 -26.06 17.93 2.33
CA PHE A 56 -26.17 16.73 1.50
C PHE A 56 -27.46 16.72 0.68
N LYS A 57 -28.05 17.88 0.40
CA LYS A 57 -29.34 18.00 -0.32
C LYS A 57 -29.32 17.34 -1.71
N GLY A 58 -28.14 17.24 -2.33
CA GLY A 58 -27.97 16.56 -3.63
C GLY A 58 -28.09 15.03 -3.58
N LEU A 59 -28.20 14.41 -2.40
CA LEU A 59 -28.33 12.95 -2.27
C LEU A 59 -29.78 12.44 -2.26
N LEU A 60 -30.74 13.29 -1.85
CA LEU A 60 -32.15 12.93 -1.77
C LEU A 60 -33.00 13.93 -2.55
N GLU A 61 -33.52 13.52 -3.71
CA GLU A 61 -34.49 14.31 -4.45
C GLU A 61 -35.84 14.36 -3.71
N GLY A 62 -36.39 15.56 -3.52
CA GLY A 62 -37.73 15.75 -2.95
C GLY A 62 -37.85 15.59 -1.44
N SER A 63 -36.73 15.55 -0.70
CA SER A 63 -36.71 15.48 0.77
C SER A 63 -36.04 16.72 1.37
N ASP A 64 -36.65 17.26 2.43
CA ASP A 64 -36.06 18.33 3.27
C ASP A 64 -35.30 17.76 4.49
N GLU A 65 -35.03 16.44 4.51
CA GLU A 65 -34.28 15.82 5.61
C GLU A 65 -32.84 16.35 5.68
N MET A 66 -32.45 16.79 6.87
CA MET A 66 -31.08 17.21 7.17
C MET A 66 -30.20 15.99 7.43
N LEU A 67 -29.51 15.52 6.39
CA LEU A 67 -28.54 14.44 6.50
C LEU A 67 -27.20 14.95 7.05
N TYR A 68 -26.51 14.08 7.78
CA TYR A 68 -25.11 14.27 8.18
C TYR A 68 -24.44 12.90 8.28
N ILE A 69 -23.11 12.87 8.21
CA ILE A 69 -22.33 11.65 8.35
C ILE A 69 -21.98 11.44 9.81
N SER A 70 -22.41 10.33 10.39
CA SER A 70 -22.07 9.96 11.76
C SER A 70 -20.66 9.39 11.85
N LYS A 71 -20.28 8.49 10.92
CA LYS A 71 -19.00 7.79 10.93
C LYS A 71 -18.55 7.40 9.52
N VAL A 72 -17.25 7.52 9.26
CA VAL A 72 -16.58 6.96 8.09
C VAL A 72 -15.59 5.90 8.56
N ILE A 73 -15.80 4.66 8.15
CA ILE A 73 -14.93 3.53 8.50
C ILE A 73 -14.27 2.97 7.26
N GLN A 74 -12.95 2.91 7.28
CA GLN A 74 -12.14 2.20 6.29
C GLN A 74 -11.64 0.91 6.89
N LYS A 75 -11.94 -0.22 6.25
CA LYS A 75 -11.36 -1.53 6.58
C LYS A 75 -10.49 -2.00 5.42
N ALA A 76 -9.30 -2.50 5.73
CA ALA A 76 -8.36 -3.00 4.73
C ALA A 76 -7.67 -4.26 5.24
N PHE A 77 -7.41 -5.17 4.31
CA PHE A 77 -6.82 -6.47 4.58
C PHE A 77 -5.75 -6.79 3.53
N ILE A 78 -4.61 -7.31 3.96
CA ILE A 78 -3.57 -7.84 3.09
C ILE A 78 -2.98 -9.11 3.69
N GLU A 79 -2.77 -10.10 2.83
CA GLU A 79 -2.08 -11.34 3.14
C GLU A 79 -1.02 -11.59 2.08
N VAL A 80 0.23 -11.74 2.51
CA VAL A 80 1.37 -12.07 1.66
C VAL A 80 1.85 -13.46 2.06
N ASN A 81 1.77 -14.39 1.11
CA ASN A 81 2.25 -15.75 1.19
C ASN A 81 2.87 -16.15 -0.16
N GLU A 82 3.37 -17.38 -0.31
CA GLU A 82 4.04 -17.83 -1.54
C GLU A 82 3.08 -18.01 -2.73
N GLU A 83 1.78 -18.15 -2.47
CA GLU A 83 0.76 -18.30 -3.52
C GLU A 83 0.26 -16.94 -4.03
N GLY A 84 0.30 -15.90 -3.20
CA GLY A 84 -0.33 -14.60 -3.41
C GLY A 84 0.27 -13.72 -4.52
N ALA A 85 1.34 -14.17 -5.19
CA ALA A 85 1.89 -13.59 -6.41
C ALA A 85 2.72 -14.66 -7.15
N GLU A 86 2.01 -15.61 -7.75
CA GLU A 86 2.45 -16.61 -8.74
C GLU A 86 3.98 -16.80 -8.92
N ALA A 87 4.58 -17.56 -8.00
CA ALA A 87 5.42 -18.72 -8.31
C ALA A 87 6.57 -18.58 -9.35
N ALA A 88 7.36 -17.50 -9.35
CA ALA A 88 8.57 -17.42 -10.20
C ALA A 88 9.84 -18.07 -9.60
N ALA A 89 9.80 -18.62 -8.37
CA ALA A 89 10.99 -19.09 -7.66
C ALA A 89 11.15 -20.62 -7.54
N ALA A 90 10.41 -21.42 -8.33
CA ALA A 90 10.70 -22.85 -8.47
C ALA A 90 11.93 -23.06 -9.37
N THR A 91 13.13 -22.75 -8.84
CA THR A 91 14.38 -23.00 -9.56
C THR A 91 14.67 -24.50 -9.61
N ALA A 92 14.34 -25.12 -10.74
CA ALA A 92 14.85 -26.45 -11.09
C ALA A 92 16.39 -26.41 -11.09
N VAL A 93 17.01 -27.15 -10.17
CA VAL A 93 18.46 -27.31 -10.10
C VAL A 93 18.92 -28.15 -11.30
N PHE A 94 19.30 -27.50 -12.40
CA PHE A 94 20.11 -28.13 -13.43
C PHE A 94 21.58 -27.87 -13.13
N ALA A 95 22.23 -28.84 -12.50
CA ALA A 95 23.68 -28.86 -12.36
C ALA A 95 24.32 -28.95 -13.75
N THR A 96 24.66 -27.81 -14.34
CA THR A 96 25.58 -27.76 -15.49
C THR A 96 26.76 -26.88 -15.14
N ARG A 97 27.91 -27.56 -15.04
CA ARG A 97 29.24 -27.02 -14.76
C ARG A 97 29.63 -26.01 -15.85
N ARG A 98 29.51 -24.71 -15.60
CA ARG A 98 30.14 -23.66 -16.43
C ARG A 98 30.63 -22.49 -15.57
N VAL A 99 31.76 -21.95 -16.00
CA VAL A 99 32.56 -20.88 -15.39
C VAL A 99 31.69 -19.77 -14.82
N ILE A 100 31.57 -19.71 -13.49
CA ILE A 100 30.79 -18.68 -12.80
C ILE A 100 31.67 -17.43 -12.73
N LYS A 101 31.48 -16.48 -13.67
CA LYS A 101 31.62 -15.08 -13.28
C LYS A 101 30.57 -14.88 -12.19
N VAL A 102 30.99 -14.93 -10.93
CA VAL A 102 30.11 -14.65 -9.79
C VAL A 102 29.85 -13.15 -9.86
N LEU A 103 28.89 -12.74 -10.71
CA LEU A 103 28.17 -11.51 -10.46
C LEU A 103 27.50 -11.77 -9.12
N ALA A 104 28.02 -11.14 -8.06
CA ALA A 104 27.43 -11.24 -6.74
C ALA A 104 25.95 -10.84 -6.89
N LYS A 105 25.04 -11.79 -6.71
CA LYS A 105 23.61 -11.48 -6.69
C LYS A 105 23.37 -10.63 -5.45
N GLU A 106 22.73 -9.49 -5.63
CA GLU A 106 22.36 -8.62 -4.51
C GLU A 106 21.39 -9.38 -3.60
N ILE A 107 21.59 -9.32 -2.29
CA ILE A 107 20.71 -9.95 -1.29
C ILE A 107 19.81 -8.87 -0.71
N PHE A 108 18.50 -9.07 -0.78
CA PHE A 108 17.51 -8.18 -0.19
C PHE A 108 16.76 -8.92 0.91
N ASN A 109 17.14 -8.65 2.16
CA ASN A 109 16.58 -9.30 3.34
C ASN A 109 15.60 -8.37 4.07
N CYS A 110 14.34 -8.77 4.19
CA CYS A 110 13.30 -8.07 4.94
C CYS A 110 13.22 -8.56 6.39
N ASP A 111 14.34 -8.52 7.11
CA ASP A 111 14.49 -8.96 8.51
C ASP A 111 14.24 -7.87 9.56
N HIS A 112 13.76 -6.70 9.12
CA HIS A 112 13.49 -5.53 9.94
C HIS A 112 12.28 -4.77 9.40
N PRO A 113 11.71 -3.80 10.15
CA PRO A 113 10.52 -3.07 9.71
C PRO A 113 10.67 -2.45 8.32
N PHE A 114 9.72 -2.73 7.43
CA PHE A 114 9.72 -2.22 6.06
C PHE A 114 8.38 -1.60 5.67
N TYR A 115 8.44 -0.68 4.71
CA TYR A 115 7.27 -0.11 4.05
C TYR A 115 6.96 -0.89 2.78
N PHE A 116 5.68 -1.10 2.48
CA PHE A 116 5.23 -1.74 1.26
C PHE A 116 4.09 -0.95 0.62
N ALA A 117 3.97 -1.07 -0.70
CA ALA A 117 2.84 -0.51 -1.45
C ALA A 117 2.45 -1.44 -2.60
N LEU A 118 1.15 -1.59 -2.82
CA LEU A 118 0.60 -2.17 -4.04
C LEU A 118 0.22 -1.02 -4.95
N VAL A 119 0.88 -0.93 -6.10
CA VAL A 119 0.77 0.21 -7.00
C VAL A 119 0.20 -0.25 -8.32
N HIS A 120 -0.81 0.48 -8.82
CA HIS A 120 -1.26 0.33 -10.18
C HIS A 120 -0.44 1.25 -11.09
N SER A 121 0.33 0.66 -12.01
CA SER A 121 1.08 1.37 -13.03
C SER A 121 0.43 1.18 -14.39
N GLN A 122 -0.21 2.23 -14.92
CA GLN A 122 -0.60 2.35 -16.32
C GLN A 122 0.07 3.60 -16.91
N GLU A 123 0.23 3.65 -18.23
CA GLU A 123 0.98 4.68 -18.97
C GLU A 123 0.79 6.10 -18.38
N GLY A 124 1.83 6.59 -17.69
CA GLY A 124 1.88 7.93 -17.11
C GLY A 124 1.23 8.12 -15.72
N THR A 125 0.51 7.14 -15.18
CA THR A 125 -0.13 7.24 -13.85
C THR A 125 0.29 6.08 -12.95
N SER A 126 0.91 6.42 -11.81
CA SER A 126 1.29 5.49 -10.76
C SER A 126 0.49 5.81 -9.50
N ALA A 127 -0.59 5.06 -9.24
CA ALA A 127 -1.46 5.27 -8.09
C ALA A 127 -1.28 4.14 -7.06
N PRO A 128 -0.93 4.45 -5.80
CA PRO A 128 -0.92 3.44 -4.75
C PRO A 128 -2.36 3.02 -4.43
N LEU A 129 -2.64 1.72 -4.54
CA LEU A 129 -3.90 1.11 -4.13
C LEU A 129 -3.89 0.75 -2.64
N PHE A 130 -2.76 0.24 -2.18
CA PHE A 130 -2.51 -0.08 -0.78
C PHE A 130 -1.14 0.41 -0.37
N THR A 131 -1.03 0.91 0.85
CA THR A 131 0.23 1.24 1.50
C THR A 131 0.20 0.74 2.92
N GLY A 132 1.36 0.34 3.43
CA GLY A 132 1.45 -0.15 4.80
C GLY A 132 2.89 -0.26 5.27
N ALA A 133 3.03 -0.50 6.56
CA ALA A 133 4.32 -0.75 7.19
C ALA A 133 4.22 -2.07 7.97
N PHE A 134 5.12 -2.99 7.67
CA PHE A 134 5.34 -4.18 8.46
C PHE A 134 6.33 -3.83 9.57
N ARG A 135 5.90 -3.90 10.83
CA ARG A 135 6.67 -3.39 11.99
C ARG A 135 7.23 -4.47 12.91
N THR A 136 6.76 -5.70 12.78
CA THR A 136 7.12 -6.81 13.67
C THR A 136 7.36 -8.05 12.82
N PRO A 137 8.61 -8.57 12.75
CA PRO A 137 8.94 -9.83 12.12
C PRO A 137 8.15 -11.02 12.69
#